data_AF-A0A928MNE5-F1
#
_entry.id   AF-A0A928MNE5-F1
#
_cell.length_a   1.000
_cell.length_b   1.000
_cell.length_c   1.000
_cell.angle_alpha   90.00
_cell.angle_beta   90.00
_cell.angle_gamma   90.00
#
_symmetry.space_group_name_H-M   'P 1'
#
loop_
_entity.id
_entity.type
_entity.pdbx_description
1 polymer ?
#
loop_
_entity_poly.entity_id
_entity_poly.type
_entity_poly.pdbx_seq_one_letter_code
_entity_poly.pdbx_strand_id
1 'polypeptide(L)'
;MINNIQAALPQCGISQADIIYEVLAEGGVTRMMAIFSDIRSVEHLGSIRSIRPYYIDISLGYGAVSVHAGGSEAAYDRIYREKFNDLDGVRGYYGNLEVFYRDQTRRYSGYAIEHTLFCEGKNLYAAAEHEGFPLTLPEDYDNGLHFVRDATPESGERAEQILVTFNSGKNTSLTYHADSGMYTAQQYHDDYSDGNTKQPVEFRNVIAIEAATRVLDNYGRLSVNLIASGDGYYACGGKLEPITWQRESLEDCFHYFRADGSELTVSEGTTYVCVLSQGQSTFEYE
;
A
#
# COMPACT_ATOMS: atom_id res chain seq x y z
N MET A 1 -7.67 0.10 2.36
CA MET A 1 -7.16 -1.26 2.08
C MET A 1 -7.76 -1.77 0.79
N ILE A 2 -6.94 -2.23 -0.16
CA ILE A 2 -7.35 -2.64 -1.50
C ILE A 2 -7.04 -4.11 -1.73
N ASN A 3 -7.99 -4.83 -2.32
CA ASN A 3 -7.82 -6.23 -2.67
C ASN A 3 -6.77 -6.39 -3.79
N ASN A 4 -5.92 -7.41 -3.70
CA ASN A 4 -4.88 -7.68 -4.69
C ASN A 4 -4.77 -9.15 -5.06
N ILE A 5 -5.89 -9.88 -5.06
CA ILE A 5 -5.94 -11.23 -5.60
C ILE A 5 -6.38 -11.17 -7.06
N GLN A 6 -5.92 -12.11 -7.90
CA GLN A 6 -6.26 -12.17 -9.33
C GLN A 6 -7.78 -12.08 -9.60
N ALA A 7 -8.59 -12.80 -8.82
CA ALA A 7 -10.05 -12.83 -8.96
C ALA A 7 -10.76 -11.50 -8.61
N ALA A 8 -10.05 -10.52 -8.05
CA ALA A 8 -10.58 -9.21 -7.70
C ALA A 8 -10.09 -8.09 -8.63
N LEU A 9 -9.22 -8.41 -9.59
CA LEU A 9 -8.66 -7.45 -10.53
C LEU A 9 -9.66 -7.04 -11.62
N PRO A 10 -9.45 -5.88 -12.26
CA PRO A 10 -8.49 -4.82 -11.88
C PRO A 10 -8.90 -4.11 -10.58
N GLN A 11 -7.99 -3.45 -9.86
CA GLN A 11 -8.39 -2.47 -8.83
C GLN A 11 -8.92 -1.21 -9.50
N CYS A 12 -9.69 -0.38 -8.80
CA CYS A 12 -10.18 0.88 -9.32
C CYS A 12 -9.84 2.03 -8.37
N GLY A 13 -9.50 3.20 -8.92
CA GLY A 13 -9.24 4.44 -8.18
C GLY A 13 -7.87 4.52 -7.52
N ILE A 14 -7.00 3.53 -7.78
CA ILE A 14 -5.67 3.40 -7.19
C ILE A 14 -4.61 4.23 -7.93
N SER A 15 -4.83 4.62 -9.19
CA SER A 15 -3.91 5.51 -9.92
C SER A 15 -3.88 6.94 -9.36
N GLN A 16 -4.82 7.28 -8.47
CA GLN A 16 -4.86 8.57 -7.77
C GLN A 16 -4.18 8.50 -6.39
N ALA A 17 -3.61 7.36 -6.00
CA ALA A 17 -2.92 7.24 -4.72
C ALA A 17 -1.55 7.92 -4.77
N ASP A 18 -1.13 8.50 -3.65
CA ASP A 18 0.21 9.06 -3.50
C ASP A 18 1.23 7.96 -3.18
N ILE A 19 0.80 6.98 -2.36
CA ILE A 19 1.63 5.85 -1.96
C ILE A 19 0.80 4.56 -2.02
N ILE A 20 1.39 3.48 -2.53
CA ILE A 20 0.81 2.13 -2.48
C ILE A 20 1.78 1.20 -1.76
N TYR A 21 1.38 0.73 -0.57
CA TYR A 21 2.07 -0.36 0.11
C TYR A 21 1.52 -1.71 -0.31
N GLU A 22 2.38 -2.67 -0.67
CA GLU A 22 2.04 -4.07 -0.90
C GLU A 22 2.72 -4.98 0.13
N VAL A 23 1.93 -5.79 0.81
CA VAL A 23 2.40 -6.71 1.86
C VAL A 23 1.73 -8.07 1.67
N LEU A 24 2.44 -9.15 1.96
CA LEU A 24 1.84 -10.49 2.05
C LEU A 24 0.69 -10.51 3.07
N ALA A 25 -0.34 -11.30 2.76
CA ALA A 25 -1.49 -11.57 3.61
C ALA A 25 -1.76 -13.09 3.66
N GLU A 26 -2.83 -13.49 4.38
CA GLU A 26 -3.18 -14.91 4.53
C GLU A 26 -3.36 -15.61 3.18
N GLY A 27 -2.91 -16.86 3.10
CA GLY A 27 -3.11 -17.70 1.92
C GLY A 27 -2.12 -17.42 0.78
N GLY A 28 -1.02 -16.71 1.05
CA GLY A 28 0.05 -16.48 0.07
C GLY A 28 -0.30 -15.45 -1.01
N VAL A 29 -1.37 -14.68 -0.82
CA VAL A 29 -1.66 -13.50 -1.65
C VAL A 29 -1.10 -12.25 -1.00
N THR A 30 -1.03 -11.14 -1.74
CA THR A 30 -0.76 -9.83 -1.15
C THR A 30 -2.04 -9.03 -0.97
N ARG A 31 -1.92 -7.95 -0.21
CA ARG A 31 -2.91 -6.90 -0.08
C ARG A 31 -2.22 -5.56 -0.34
N MET A 32 -3.01 -4.58 -0.74
CA MET A 32 -2.51 -3.22 -0.95
C MET A 32 -3.11 -2.26 0.09
N MET A 33 -2.33 -1.27 0.50
CA MET A 33 -2.79 -0.06 1.15
C MET A 33 -2.45 1.12 0.23
N ALA A 34 -3.47 1.67 -0.42
CA ALA A 34 -3.37 2.94 -1.12
C ALA A 34 -3.60 4.08 -0.11
N ILE A 35 -2.66 5.02 -0.07
CA ILE A 35 -2.66 6.20 0.80
C ILE A 35 -2.91 7.43 -0.10
N PHE A 36 -3.79 8.30 0.37
CA PHE A 36 -4.21 9.50 -0.33
C PHE A 36 -4.12 10.67 0.64
N SER A 37 -3.38 11.71 0.26
CA SER A 37 -3.36 13.00 0.94
C SER A 37 -4.71 13.73 0.76
N ASP A 38 -5.33 13.60 -0.41
CA ASP A 38 -6.72 14.01 -0.65
C ASP A 38 -7.50 12.92 -1.41
N ILE A 39 -8.42 12.28 -0.71
CA ILE A 39 -9.26 11.22 -1.26
C ILE A 39 -10.48 11.76 -2.02
N ARG A 40 -10.86 13.03 -1.84
CA ARG A 40 -12.23 13.52 -2.15
C ARG A 40 -12.60 13.42 -3.62
N SER A 41 -11.63 13.48 -4.53
CA SER A 41 -11.84 13.34 -5.98
C SER A 41 -11.97 11.90 -6.47
N VAL A 42 -11.69 10.90 -5.62
CA VAL A 42 -11.72 9.49 -6.03
C VAL A 42 -13.15 8.97 -6.02
N GLU A 43 -13.80 8.95 -7.18
CA GLU A 43 -15.22 8.62 -7.29
C GLU A 43 -15.54 7.12 -7.17
N HIS A 44 -14.60 6.23 -7.51
CA HIS A 44 -14.84 4.78 -7.52
C HIS A 44 -13.60 4.02 -7.05
N LEU A 45 -13.51 3.78 -5.75
CA LEU A 45 -12.36 3.13 -5.11
C LEU A 45 -12.68 1.72 -4.62
N GLY A 46 -11.87 0.75 -5.04
CA GLY A 46 -11.97 -0.62 -4.54
C GLY A 46 -11.35 -1.69 -5.45
N SER A 47 -11.64 -2.97 -5.25
CA SER A 47 -12.49 -3.46 -4.16
C SER A 47 -11.78 -3.30 -2.79
N ILE A 48 -12.52 -2.77 -1.82
CA ILE A 48 -12.03 -2.60 -0.45
C ILE A 48 -11.94 -3.98 0.21
N ARG A 49 -10.85 -4.22 0.93
CA ARG A 49 -10.61 -5.50 1.60
C ARG A 49 -10.11 -5.32 3.02
N SER A 50 -9.90 -6.44 3.71
CA SER A 50 -9.71 -6.42 5.15
C SER A 50 -8.35 -5.91 5.58
N ILE A 51 -8.36 -5.23 6.72
CA ILE A 51 -7.16 -4.76 7.41
C ILE A 51 -6.48 -5.88 8.19
N ARG A 52 -5.18 -5.70 8.43
CA ARG A 52 -4.31 -6.56 9.24
C ARG A 52 -3.48 -5.70 10.19
N PRO A 53 -2.94 -6.27 11.29
CA PRO A 53 -2.20 -5.49 12.28
C PRO A 53 -1.06 -4.65 11.69
N TYR A 54 -0.28 -5.19 10.77
CA TYR A 54 0.82 -4.46 10.12
C TYR A 54 0.35 -3.31 9.22
N TYR A 55 -0.89 -3.33 8.73
CA TYR A 55 -1.46 -2.16 8.06
C TYR A 55 -1.92 -1.08 9.04
N ILE A 56 -2.35 -1.45 10.24
CA ILE A 56 -2.59 -0.46 11.32
C ILE A 56 -1.27 0.24 11.62
N ASP A 57 -0.18 -0.53 11.74
CA ASP A 57 1.15 0.03 11.99
C ASP A 57 1.54 1.02 10.89
N ILE A 58 1.44 0.64 9.61
CA ILE A 58 1.74 1.58 8.51
C ILE A 58 0.86 2.83 8.59
N SER A 59 -0.45 2.69 8.79
CA SER A 59 -1.37 3.83 8.84
C SER A 59 -1.10 4.81 9.99
N LEU A 60 -0.69 4.31 11.16
CA LEU A 60 -0.32 5.16 12.30
C LEU A 60 0.84 6.11 11.95
N GLY A 61 1.84 5.62 11.23
CA GLY A 61 2.97 6.44 10.77
C GLY A 61 2.59 7.50 9.73
N TYR A 62 1.36 7.54 9.23
CA TYR A 62 0.89 8.61 8.34
C TYR A 62 -0.22 9.44 8.98
N GLY A 63 -0.58 9.18 10.25
CA GLY A 63 -1.77 9.75 10.87
C GLY A 63 -3.05 9.47 10.08
N ALA A 64 -3.07 8.37 9.31
CA ALA A 64 -4.11 8.12 8.32
C ALA A 64 -5.38 7.52 8.94
N VAL A 65 -6.54 7.94 8.42
CA VAL A 65 -7.82 7.24 8.67
C VAL A 65 -7.86 5.97 7.82
N SER A 66 -8.01 4.81 8.46
CA SER A 66 -7.99 3.52 7.77
C SER A 66 -9.35 3.11 7.24
N VAL A 67 -9.45 2.88 5.93
CA VAL A 67 -10.67 2.38 5.29
C VAL A 67 -10.52 0.90 4.95
N HIS A 68 -11.42 0.05 5.42
CA HIS A 68 -11.35 -1.39 5.19
C HIS A 68 -12.70 -2.09 5.11
N ALA A 69 -12.68 -3.33 4.61
CA ALA A 69 -13.82 -4.23 4.55
C ALA A 69 -13.55 -5.41 5.48
N GLY A 70 -13.86 -5.21 6.76
CA GLY A 70 -13.53 -6.06 7.87
C GLY A 70 -12.03 -6.20 8.19
N GLY A 71 -11.68 -7.14 9.07
CA GLY A 71 -10.34 -7.30 9.62
C GLY A 71 -10.06 -8.73 10.08
N SER A 72 -8.80 -9.02 10.46
CA SER A 72 -8.51 -10.19 11.29
C SER A 72 -8.96 -9.90 12.73
N GLU A 73 -9.25 -10.93 13.53
CA GLU A 73 -9.66 -10.71 14.93
C GLU A 73 -8.59 -9.92 15.71
N ALA A 74 -7.31 -10.18 15.46
CA ALA A 74 -6.22 -9.38 16.04
C ALA A 74 -6.24 -7.90 15.61
N ALA A 75 -6.65 -7.60 14.37
CA ALA A 75 -6.78 -6.21 13.91
C ALA A 75 -7.98 -5.53 14.59
N TYR A 76 -9.13 -6.20 14.69
CA TYR A 76 -10.30 -5.66 15.40
C TYR A 76 -10.01 -5.43 16.88
N ASP A 77 -9.32 -6.36 17.54
CA ASP A 77 -8.92 -6.21 18.94
C ASP A 77 -8.05 -4.97 19.14
N ARG A 78 -7.12 -4.71 18.22
CA ARG A 78 -6.29 -3.50 18.24
C ARG A 78 -7.11 -2.25 18.02
N ILE A 79 -7.93 -2.21 16.97
CA ILE A 79 -8.83 -1.09 16.67
C ILE A 79 -9.65 -0.71 17.91
N TYR A 80 -10.27 -1.69 18.55
CA TYR A 80 -11.08 -1.48 19.73
C TYR A 80 -10.28 -0.97 20.94
N ARG A 81 -9.13 -1.59 21.25
CA ARG A 81 -8.33 -1.22 22.43
C ARG A 81 -7.60 0.12 22.27
N GLU A 82 -7.07 0.38 21.09
CA GLU A 82 -6.24 1.56 20.76
C GLU A 82 -7.11 2.75 20.31
N LYS A 83 -8.43 2.54 20.09
CA LYS A 83 -9.36 3.54 19.54
C LYS A 83 -8.83 4.11 18.22
N PHE A 84 -8.40 3.21 17.35
CA PHE A 84 -7.83 3.56 16.07
C PHE A 84 -8.88 4.21 15.16
N ASN A 85 -8.48 5.20 14.36
CA ASN A 85 -9.40 5.88 13.44
C ASN A 85 -9.62 5.02 12.20
N ASP A 86 -10.68 4.23 12.18
CA ASP A 86 -11.05 3.38 11.05
C ASP A 86 -12.50 3.59 10.58
N LEU A 87 -12.74 3.23 9.32
CA LEU A 87 -14.05 3.11 8.71
C LEU A 87 -14.19 1.68 8.16
N ASP A 88 -15.00 0.86 8.84
CA ASP A 88 -15.29 -0.52 8.44
C ASP A 88 -16.57 -0.62 7.59
N GLY A 89 -16.42 -1.03 6.34
CA GLY A 89 -17.53 -1.31 5.44
C GLY A 89 -18.20 -2.68 5.60
N VAL A 90 -17.86 -3.45 6.65
CA VAL A 90 -18.45 -4.77 6.93
C VAL A 90 -19.10 -4.86 8.31
N ARG A 91 -18.40 -4.48 9.39
CA ARG A 91 -18.98 -4.44 10.75
C ARG A 91 -19.37 -3.01 11.12
N GLY A 92 -20.26 -2.86 12.11
CA GLY A 92 -20.57 -1.56 12.71
C GLY A 92 -21.53 -0.67 11.92
N TYR A 93 -21.44 0.63 12.18
CA TYR A 93 -22.34 1.67 11.65
C TYR A 93 -22.25 1.77 10.13
N TYR A 94 -21.03 1.88 9.59
CA TYR A 94 -20.78 2.12 8.17
C TYR A 94 -21.06 0.94 7.24
N GLY A 95 -21.00 -0.30 7.73
CA GLY A 95 -21.45 -1.47 6.98
C GLY A 95 -22.95 -1.45 6.61
N ASN A 96 -23.74 -0.56 7.23
CA ASN A 96 -25.18 -0.42 7.00
C ASN A 96 -25.58 0.95 6.39
N LEU A 97 -24.61 1.74 5.91
CA LEU A 97 -24.83 3.09 5.35
C LEU A 97 -24.31 3.21 3.92
N GLU A 98 -24.68 4.30 3.26
CA GLU A 98 -24.28 4.63 1.88
C GLU A 98 -22.80 5.08 1.74
N VAL A 99 -21.97 4.90 2.78
CA VAL A 99 -20.51 5.17 2.70
C VAL A 99 -19.82 4.12 1.84
N PHE A 100 -20.25 2.87 1.97
CA PHE A 100 -19.78 1.76 1.16
C PHE A 100 -20.94 1.18 0.36
N TYR A 101 -20.65 0.70 -0.84
CA TYR A 101 -21.64 0.04 -1.68
C TYR A 101 -21.06 -1.20 -2.35
N ARG A 102 -21.96 -2.07 -2.83
CA ARG A 102 -21.56 -3.21 -3.64
C ARG A 102 -21.64 -2.84 -5.12
N ASP A 103 -20.52 -2.90 -5.82
CA ASP A 103 -20.47 -2.63 -7.25
C ASP A 103 -21.32 -3.65 -8.02
N GLN A 104 -22.42 -3.17 -8.61
CA GLN A 104 -23.40 -4.04 -9.24
C GLN A 104 -22.86 -4.65 -10.53
N THR A 105 -22.02 -3.91 -11.27
CA THR A 105 -21.38 -4.41 -12.49
C THR A 105 -20.59 -5.69 -12.20
N ARG A 106 -19.70 -5.66 -11.21
CA ARG A 106 -18.94 -6.85 -10.78
C ARG A 106 -19.83 -7.97 -10.29
N ARG A 107 -20.87 -7.66 -9.51
CA ARG A 107 -21.82 -8.68 -9.04
C ARG A 107 -22.49 -9.40 -10.20
N TYR A 108 -22.94 -8.66 -11.22
CA TYR A 108 -23.56 -9.24 -12.41
C TYR A 108 -22.55 -9.92 -13.35
N SER A 109 -21.26 -9.58 -13.24
CA SER A 109 -20.16 -10.26 -13.95
C SER A 109 -19.59 -11.48 -13.23
N GLY A 110 -20.20 -11.92 -12.12
CA GLY A 110 -19.85 -13.18 -11.44
C GLY A 110 -18.73 -13.07 -10.40
N TYR A 111 -18.33 -11.86 -10.00
CA TYR A 111 -17.38 -11.69 -8.90
C TYR A 111 -17.99 -12.17 -7.58
N ALA A 112 -17.19 -12.84 -6.75
CA ALA A 112 -17.57 -13.18 -5.39
C ALA A 112 -17.85 -11.91 -4.57
N ILE A 113 -18.80 -11.97 -3.64
CA ILE A 113 -19.34 -10.79 -2.94
C ILE A 113 -18.23 -10.00 -2.24
N GLU A 114 -17.25 -10.68 -1.66
CA GLU A 114 -16.08 -10.13 -0.99
C GLU A 114 -15.14 -9.31 -1.90
N HIS A 115 -15.31 -9.35 -3.23
CA HIS A 115 -14.53 -8.57 -4.21
C HIS A 115 -15.33 -7.43 -4.84
N THR A 116 -16.48 -7.10 -4.24
CA THR A 116 -17.42 -6.10 -4.80
C THR A 116 -17.70 -4.93 -3.88
N LEU A 117 -17.01 -4.78 -2.73
CA LEU A 117 -17.21 -3.60 -1.88
C LEU A 117 -16.39 -2.41 -2.42
N PHE A 118 -17.05 -1.28 -2.63
CA PHE A 118 -16.48 -0.03 -3.15
C PHE A 118 -16.93 1.15 -2.30
N CYS A 119 -16.31 2.29 -2.52
CA CYS A 119 -16.63 3.56 -1.87
C CYS A 119 -16.26 4.73 -2.76
N GLU A 120 -16.79 5.91 -2.43
CA GLU A 120 -16.42 7.19 -3.02
C GLU A 120 -15.68 8.02 -1.98
N GLY A 121 -14.60 8.70 -2.38
CA GLY A 121 -13.73 9.45 -1.50
C GLY A 121 -14.42 10.57 -0.74
N LYS A 122 -15.33 11.30 -1.39
CA LYS A 122 -16.15 12.32 -0.71
C LYS A 122 -16.98 11.75 0.45
N ASN A 123 -17.49 10.53 0.31
CA ASN A 123 -18.30 9.88 1.35
C ASN A 123 -17.43 9.38 2.49
N LEU A 124 -16.22 8.89 2.19
CA LEU A 124 -15.22 8.54 3.20
C LEU A 124 -14.79 9.78 4.00
N TYR A 125 -14.53 10.89 3.34
CA TYR A 125 -14.18 12.16 3.98
C TYR A 125 -15.29 12.64 4.91
N ALA A 126 -16.54 12.66 4.44
CA ALA A 126 -17.70 13.05 5.25
C ALA A 126 -17.93 12.09 6.44
N ALA A 127 -17.67 10.79 6.25
CA ALA A 127 -17.75 9.81 7.34
C ALA A 127 -16.68 10.08 8.41
N ALA A 128 -15.43 10.31 8.00
CA ALA A 128 -14.35 10.64 8.92
C ALA A 128 -14.61 11.97 9.67
N GLU A 129 -15.17 12.97 8.99
CA GLU A 129 -15.61 14.23 9.60
C GLU A 129 -16.71 13.99 10.65
N HIS A 130 -17.68 13.12 10.34
CA HIS A 130 -18.75 12.76 11.27
C HIS A 130 -18.27 12.10 12.56
N GLU A 131 -17.27 11.22 12.48
CA GLU A 131 -16.62 10.59 13.65
C GLU A 131 -15.72 11.57 14.43
N GLY A 132 -15.45 12.76 13.86
CA GLY A 132 -14.55 13.74 14.46
C GLY A 132 -13.08 13.33 14.36
N PHE A 133 -12.72 12.53 13.36
CA PHE A 133 -11.32 12.17 13.11
C PHE A 133 -10.51 13.39 12.67
N PRO A 134 -9.20 13.46 12.98
CA PRO A 134 -8.33 14.50 12.44
C PRO A 134 -8.21 14.36 10.92
N LEU A 135 -8.60 15.40 10.19
CA LEU A 135 -8.55 15.43 8.71
C LEU A 135 -7.38 16.25 8.16
N THR A 136 -6.55 16.78 9.05
CA THR A 136 -5.35 17.56 8.75
C THR A 136 -4.23 17.14 9.68
N LEU A 137 -3.01 17.11 9.17
CA LEU A 137 -1.81 16.93 9.97
C LEU A 137 -1.25 18.30 10.42
N PRO A 138 -0.49 18.35 11.52
CA PRO A 138 0.27 19.53 11.91
C PRO A 138 1.18 20.04 10.77
N GLU A 139 1.45 21.35 10.72
CA GLU A 139 2.34 21.94 9.71
C GLU A 139 3.78 21.38 9.78
N ASP A 140 4.21 20.96 10.97
CA ASP A 140 5.52 20.37 11.25
C ASP A 140 5.51 18.83 11.25
N TYR A 141 4.44 18.20 10.74
CA TYR A 141 4.38 16.75 10.63
C TYR A 141 5.41 16.25 9.60
N ASP A 142 6.43 15.53 10.08
CA ASP A 142 7.35 14.79 9.24
C ASP A 142 6.78 13.41 8.95
N ASN A 143 6.58 13.09 7.67
CA ASN A 143 6.06 11.79 7.23
C ASN A 143 7.17 10.78 6.90
N GLY A 144 8.44 11.13 7.14
CA GLY A 144 9.62 10.31 6.87
C GLY A 144 10.04 10.24 5.39
N LEU A 145 9.29 10.90 4.49
CA LEU A 145 9.59 11.00 3.07
C LEU A 145 9.88 12.45 2.68
N HIS A 146 11.15 12.74 2.37
CA HIS A 146 11.57 14.08 1.94
C HIS A 146 11.72 14.14 0.43
N PHE A 147 10.92 14.99 -0.21
CA PHE A 147 10.80 15.03 -1.66
C PHE A 147 11.76 16.04 -2.30
N VAL A 148 12.36 15.62 -3.42
CA VAL A 148 13.05 16.49 -4.38
C VAL A 148 12.49 16.24 -5.77
N ARG A 149 12.68 17.19 -6.70
CA ARG A 149 12.16 17.06 -8.07
C ARG A 149 12.59 15.77 -8.77
N ASP A 150 13.85 15.39 -8.60
CA ASP A 150 14.41 14.16 -9.15
C ASP A 150 15.46 13.60 -8.19
N ALA A 151 15.19 12.43 -7.63
CA ALA A 151 16.04 11.70 -6.70
C ALA A 151 16.66 10.45 -7.34
N THR A 152 16.74 10.38 -8.68
CA THR A 152 17.39 9.28 -9.39
C THR A 152 18.79 9.01 -8.80
N PRO A 153 19.09 7.80 -8.31
CA PRO A 153 20.38 7.51 -7.67
C PRO A 153 21.57 7.81 -8.58
N GLU A 154 22.45 8.74 -8.21
CA GLU A 154 23.55 9.18 -9.08
C GLU A 154 24.49 8.02 -9.44
N SER A 155 24.87 7.25 -8.41
CA SER A 155 25.78 6.09 -8.50
C SER A 155 25.04 4.76 -8.42
N GLY A 156 23.72 4.75 -8.62
CA GLY A 156 22.91 3.53 -8.57
C GLY A 156 23.17 2.57 -9.72
N GLU A 157 22.88 1.30 -9.47
CA GLU A 157 22.89 0.23 -10.46
C GLU A 157 21.70 0.38 -11.42
N ARG A 158 21.81 -0.20 -12.62
CA ARG A 158 20.71 -0.21 -13.59
C ARG A 158 19.56 -1.06 -13.04
N ALA A 159 18.35 -0.52 -13.09
CA ALA A 159 17.12 -1.16 -12.63
C ALA A 159 15.96 -0.75 -13.53
N GLU A 160 16.09 -1.01 -14.82
CA GLU A 160 15.03 -0.79 -15.80
C GLU A 160 13.98 -1.89 -15.74
N GLN A 161 14.37 -3.07 -15.26
CA GLN A 161 13.47 -4.16 -14.88
C GLN A 161 13.67 -4.47 -13.40
N ILE A 162 12.56 -4.64 -12.69
CA ILE A 162 12.56 -5.09 -11.29
C ILE A 162 11.56 -6.24 -11.19
N LEU A 163 11.95 -7.33 -10.53
CA LEU A 163 11.08 -8.45 -10.22
C LEU A 163 11.00 -8.62 -8.70
N VAL A 164 9.80 -8.40 -8.16
CA VAL A 164 9.48 -8.68 -6.76
C VAL A 164 8.77 -10.03 -6.68
N THR A 165 9.41 -11.02 -6.07
CA THR A 165 8.77 -12.32 -5.79
C THR A 165 8.43 -12.38 -4.32
N PHE A 166 7.14 -12.19 -3.99
CA PHE A 166 6.68 -12.33 -2.61
C PHE A 166 6.68 -13.80 -2.17
N ASN A 167 6.21 -14.69 -3.05
CA ASN A 167 6.28 -16.15 -2.94
C ASN A 167 6.03 -16.80 -4.32
N SER A 168 5.97 -18.14 -4.39
CA SER A 168 5.78 -18.89 -5.63
C SER A 168 4.48 -18.58 -6.39
N GLY A 169 3.46 -18.03 -5.74
CA GLY A 169 2.17 -17.69 -6.34
C GLY A 169 1.92 -16.19 -6.53
N LYS A 170 2.84 -15.32 -6.09
CA LYS A 170 2.71 -13.87 -6.22
C LYS A 170 4.04 -13.21 -6.54
N ASN A 171 4.14 -12.76 -7.79
CA ASN A 171 5.19 -11.89 -8.28
C ASN A 171 4.60 -10.56 -8.78
N THR A 172 5.46 -9.55 -8.89
CA THR A 172 5.17 -8.26 -9.50
C THR A 172 6.42 -7.84 -10.25
N SER A 173 6.34 -7.68 -11.58
CA SER A 173 7.40 -7.07 -12.35
C SER A 173 7.14 -5.57 -12.49
N LEU A 174 8.18 -4.75 -12.47
CA LEU A 174 8.13 -3.33 -12.75
C LEU A 174 9.09 -3.01 -13.89
N THR A 175 8.59 -2.27 -14.87
CA THR A 175 9.34 -1.84 -16.06
C THR A 175 9.45 -0.33 -16.05
N TYR A 176 10.66 0.19 -16.08
CA TYR A 176 10.94 1.60 -16.25
C TYR A 176 10.78 2.03 -17.71
N HIS A 177 10.15 3.18 -17.92
CA HIS A 177 9.99 3.81 -19.22
C HIS A 177 10.71 5.15 -19.22
N ALA A 178 11.80 5.26 -20.00
CA ALA A 178 12.66 6.44 -20.00
C ALA A 178 12.00 7.70 -20.58
N ASP A 179 10.96 7.56 -21.39
CA ASP A 179 10.18 8.64 -22.00
C ASP A 179 9.22 9.31 -21.00
N SER A 180 8.57 8.53 -20.13
CA SER A 180 7.72 9.07 -19.05
C SER A 180 8.49 9.30 -17.74
N GLY A 181 9.61 8.60 -17.56
CA GLY A 181 10.34 8.57 -16.30
C GLY A 181 9.61 7.79 -15.20
N MET A 182 8.71 6.88 -15.56
CA MET A 182 7.89 6.11 -14.62
C MET A 182 8.11 4.61 -14.77
N TYR A 183 7.83 3.88 -13.69
CA TYR A 183 7.66 2.44 -13.71
C TYR A 183 6.19 2.08 -13.90
N THR A 184 5.90 1.09 -14.76
CA THR A 184 4.60 0.40 -14.78
C THR A 184 4.77 -1.00 -14.22
N ALA A 185 3.75 -1.55 -13.56
CA ALA A 185 3.82 -2.90 -13.02
C ALA A 185 3.02 -3.92 -13.85
N GLN A 186 3.39 -5.19 -13.78
CA GLN A 186 2.58 -6.33 -14.18
C GLN A 186 2.47 -7.31 -13.02
N GLN A 187 1.30 -7.93 -12.88
CA GLN A 187 1.06 -8.97 -11.89
C GLN A 187 0.05 -9.99 -12.42
N TYR A 188 0.20 -11.24 -12.00
CA TYR A 188 -0.67 -12.33 -12.47
C TYR A 188 -0.71 -12.47 -14.01
N HIS A 189 0.42 -12.18 -14.67
CA HIS A 189 0.60 -12.20 -16.13
C HIS A 189 -0.15 -11.12 -16.93
N ASP A 190 -0.71 -10.12 -16.25
CA ASP A 190 -1.42 -8.99 -16.88
C ASP A 190 -0.86 -7.64 -16.38
N ASP A 191 -1.10 -6.58 -17.16
CA ASP A 191 -0.73 -5.21 -16.80
C ASP A 191 -1.47 -4.75 -15.54
N TYR A 192 -0.74 -4.15 -14.61
CA TYR A 192 -1.33 -3.52 -13.44
C TYR A 192 -1.96 -2.18 -13.84
N SER A 193 -3.25 -2.23 -14.13
CA SER A 193 -4.03 -1.09 -14.63
C SER A 193 -5.11 -0.67 -13.66
N ASP A 194 -5.44 0.62 -13.66
CA ASP A 194 -6.60 1.13 -12.95
C ASP A 194 -7.88 0.78 -13.74
N GLY A 195 -8.81 0.12 -13.08
CA GLY A 195 -10.08 -0.34 -13.63
C GLY A 195 -11.01 0.79 -14.06
N ASN A 196 -10.85 2.01 -13.53
CA ASN A 196 -11.63 3.18 -13.94
C ASN A 196 -11.11 3.75 -15.26
N THR A 197 -9.80 3.90 -15.41
CA THR A 197 -9.18 4.57 -16.57
C THR A 197 -8.74 3.61 -17.66
N LYS A 198 -8.58 2.32 -17.30
CA LYS A 198 -7.94 1.27 -18.11
C LYS A 198 -6.50 1.61 -18.53
N GLN A 199 -5.86 2.54 -17.83
CA GLN A 199 -4.46 2.90 -18.03
C GLN A 199 -3.58 2.19 -17.01
N PRO A 200 -2.31 1.94 -17.34
CA PRO A 200 -1.33 1.47 -16.37
C PRO A 200 -1.27 2.37 -15.14
N VAL A 201 -1.08 1.77 -13.97
CA VAL A 201 -0.71 2.53 -12.78
C VAL A 201 0.79 2.78 -12.85
N GLU A 202 1.17 4.05 -12.79
CA GLU A 202 2.55 4.51 -12.94
C GLU A 202 3.14 4.89 -11.58
N PHE A 203 4.41 4.56 -11.38
CA PHE A 203 5.15 4.82 -10.17
C PHE A 203 6.43 5.57 -10.48
N ARG A 204 6.64 6.72 -9.84
CA ARG A 204 7.90 7.44 -9.94
C ARG A 204 8.98 6.78 -9.10
N ASN A 205 8.57 6.28 -7.92
CA ASN A 205 9.45 5.71 -6.92
C ASN A 205 9.06 4.26 -6.63
N VAL A 206 10.05 3.40 -6.44
CA VAL A 206 9.91 2.05 -5.90
C VAL A 206 10.78 1.93 -4.66
N ILE A 207 10.17 1.58 -3.53
CA ILE A 207 10.88 1.26 -2.29
C ILE A 207 10.58 -0.19 -1.94
N ALA A 208 11.63 -0.96 -1.67
CA ALA A 208 11.50 -2.30 -1.11
C ALA A 208 12.12 -2.31 0.29
N ILE A 209 11.41 -2.86 1.27
CA ILE A 209 11.94 -3.05 2.62
C ILE A 209 11.86 -4.51 3.03
N GLU A 210 12.95 -5.02 3.61
CA GLU A 210 12.96 -6.34 4.21
C GLU A 210 12.49 -6.29 5.66
N ALA A 211 11.45 -7.06 5.97
CA ALA A 211 10.88 -7.14 7.31
C ALA A 211 10.79 -8.60 7.78
N ALA A 212 11.14 -8.81 9.05
CA ALA A 212 10.98 -10.10 9.69
C ALA A 212 9.49 -10.50 9.71
N THR A 213 9.17 -11.61 9.02
CA THR A 213 7.80 -12.08 8.85
C THR A 213 7.66 -13.52 9.34
N ARG A 214 6.58 -13.81 10.05
CA ARG A 214 6.29 -15.15 10.59
C ARG A 214 4.84 -15.55 10.36
N VAL A 215 4.64 -16.83 10.05
CA VAL A 215 3.32 -17.46 10.06
C VAL A 215 2.91 -17.73 11.50
N LEU A 216 1.70 -17.28 11.87
CA LEU A 216 1.18 -17.31 13.24
C LEU A 216 0.37 -18.57 13.54
N ASP A 217 -0.33 -19.11 12.54
CA ASP A 217 -1.28 -20.20 12.71
C ASP A 217 -1.46 -21.02 11.43
N ASN A 218 -2.21 -22.12 11.53
CA ASN A 218 -2.54 -22.98 10.39
C ASN A 218 -3.48 -22.32 9.37
N TYR A 219 -4.05 -21.14 9.66
CA TYR A 219 -4.79 -20.34 8.69
C TYR A 219 -3.88 -19.49 7.82
N GLY A 220 -2.57 -19.45 8.11
CA GLY A 220 -1.58 -18.69 7.35
C GLY A 220 -1.54 -17.20 7.71
N ARG A 221 -2.05 -16.80 8.88
CA ARG A 221 -1.94 -15.41 9.36
C ARG A 221 -0.49 -15.02 9.55
N LEU A 222 -0.18 -13.77 9.22
CA LEU A 222 1.19 -13.26 9.26
C LEU A 222 1.35 -12.21 10.36
N SER A 223 2.50 -12.24 11.00
CA SER A 223 3.06 -11.11 11.75
C SER A 223 4.23 -10.58 10.95
N VAL A 224 4.23 -9.29 10.68
CA VAL A 224 5.28 -8.55 9.98
C VAL A 224 5.82 -7.52 10.96
N ASN A 225 7.11 -7.59 11.28
CA ASN A 225 7.70 -6.65 12.24
C ASN A 225 8.13 -5.37 11.54
N LEU A 226 7.38 -4.30 11.76
CA LEU A 226 7.61 -2.98 11.16
C LEU A 226 8.14 -1.93 12.15
N ILE A 227 8.31 -2.29 13.42
CA ILE A 227 9.01 -1.48 14.42
C ILE A 227 10.39 -2.09 14.60
N ALA A 228 11.28 -1.76 13.67
CA ALA A 228 12.60 -2.36 13.55
C ALA A 228 13.48 -1.48 12.65
N SER A 229 14.67 -1.98 12.37
CA SER A 229 15.46 -1.57 11.24
C SER A 229 15.70 -2.76 10.32
N GLY A 230 15.93 -2.51 9.04
CA GLY A 230 16.25 -3.54 8.07
C GLY A 230 16.84 -2.99 6.79
N ASP A 231 17.26 -3.90 5.91
CA ASP A 231 17.78 -3.56 4.60
C ASP A 231 16.64 -3.34 3.60
N GLY A 232 16.97 -2.71 2.47
CA GLY A 232 16.01 -2.43 1.42
C GLY A 232 16.66 -1.87 0.17
N TYR A 233 15.81 -1.45 -0.76
CA TYR A 233 16.21 -0.85 -2.02
C TYR A 233 15.35 0.35 -2.34
N TYR A 234 15.96 1.37 -2.95
CA TYR A 234 15.26 2.49 -3.56
C TYR A 234 15.55 2.50 -5.06
N ALA A 235 14.51 2.54 -5.88
CA ALA A 235 14.64 2.70 -7.33
C ALA A 235 13.85 3.90 -7.85
N CYS A 236 14.50 4.67 -8.71
CA CYS A 236 13.96 5.83 -9.41
C CYS A 236 14.78 6.08 -10.67
N GLY A 237 14.13 6.54 -11.74
CA GLY A 237 14.83 6.95 -12.97
C GLY A 237 15.58 5.81 -13.68
N GLY A 238 15.12 4.56 -13.54
CA GLY A 238 15.79 3.39 -14.12
C GLY A 238 17.05 2.97 -13.37
N LYS A 239 17.29 3.52 -12.18
CA LYS A 239 18.42 3.20 -11.32
C LYS A 239 17.97 2.81 -9.92
N LEU A 240 18.82 2.06 -9.22
CA LEU A 240 18.58 1.58 -7.88
C LEU A 240 19.81 1.73 -6.98
N GLU A 241 19.58 2.04 -5.71
CA GLU A 241 20.59 1.97 -4.65
C GLU A 241 20.08 1.16 -3.43
N PRO A 242 20.98 0.42 -2.75
CA PRO A 242 20.64 -0.19 -1.47
C PRO A 242 20.41 0.89 -0.41
N ILE A 243 19.42 0.67 0.44
CA ILE A 243 19.06 1.54 1.55
C ILE A 243 18.89 0.71 2.82
N THR A 244 18.85 1.38 3.96
CA THR A 244 18.30 0.82 5.19
C THR A 244 17.03 1.58 5.56
N TRP A 245 16.12 0.92 6.25
CA TRP A 245 14.94 1.55 6.82
C TRP A 245 14.97 1.39 8.34
N GLN A 246 14.35 2.34 9.04
CA GLN A 246 14.18 2.29 10.48
C GLN A 246 12.81 2.87 10.86
N ARG A 247 12.23 2.27 11.90
CA ARG A 247 11.07 2.79 12.60
C ARG A 247 11.14 2.38 14.07
N GLU A 248 11.21 3.36 14.97
CA GLU A 248 11.50 3.11 16.39
C GLU A 248 10.25 2.79 17.21
N SER A 249 9.10 3.37 16.85
CA SER A 249 7.83 3.18 17.54
C SER A 249 6.63 3.14 16.58
N LEU A 250 5.43 2.95 17.14
CA LEU A 250 4.18 2.98 16.37
C LEU A 250 3.84 4.40 15.89
N GLU A 251 4.25 5.40 16.66
CA GLU A 251 4.01 6.81 16.37
C GLU A 251 4.99 7.36 15.33
N ASP A 252 6.12 6.69 15.11
CA ASP A 252 7.12 7.12 14.13
C ASP A 252 6.78 6.68 12.69
N CYS A 253 7.19 7.52 11.75
CA CYS A 253 7.21 7.21 10.33
C CYS A 253 8.35 6.24 9.98
N PHE A 254 8.33 5.72 8.76
CA PHE A 254 9.51 5.04 8.23
C PHE A 254 10.55 6.10 7.83
N HIS A 255 11.76 5.96 8.34
CA HIS A 255 12.92 6.70 7.86
C HIS A 255 13.78 5.78 7.02
N TYR A 256 14.33 6.32 5.94
CA TYR A 256 15.14 5.58 4.98
C TYR A 256 16.51 6.24 4.90
N PHE A 257 17.57 5.44 4.89
CA PHE A 257 18.95 5.93 4.87
C PHE A 257 19.73 5.28 3.75
N ARG A 258 20.58 6.07 3.10
CA ARG A 258 21.56 5.59 2.12
C ARG A 258 22.69 4.84 2.82
N ALA A 259 23.51 4.17 2.03
CA ALA A 259 24.69 3.45 2.52
C ALA A 259 25.70 4.33 3.27
N ASP A 260 25.73 5.65 3.02
CA ASP A 260 26.58 6.61 3.73
C ASP A 260 25.97 7.13 5.05
N GLY A 261 24.75 6.70 5.39
CA GLY A 261 24.01 7.11 6.58
C GLY A 261 23.22 8.40 6.43
N SER A 262 23.26 9.06 5.27
CA SER A 262 22.39 10.19 4.97
C SER A 262 20.94 9.75 4.79
N GLU A 263 19.98 10.60 5.18
CA GLU A 263 18.56 10.36 4.93
C GLU A 263 18.29 10.33 3.42
N LEU A 264 17.46 9.38 3.01
CA LEU A 264 17.07 9.21 1.61
C LEU A 264 16.07 10.30 1.24
N THR A 265 16.34 10.99 0.14
CA THR A 265 15.35 11.82 -0.54
C THR A 265 14.66 11.02 -1.64
N VAL A 266 13.36 11.27 -1.85
CA VAL A 266 12.55 10.60 -2.88
C VAL A 266 12.10 11.58 -3.96
N SER A 267 11.85 11.10 -5.18
CA SER A 267 11.35 11.97 -6.26
C SER A 267 9.91 12.38 -6.00
N GLU A 268 9.53 13.61 -6.35
CA GLU A 268 8.13 14.02 -6.43
C GLU A 268 7.35 13.08 -7.37
N GLY A 269 6.31 12.42 -6.84
CA GLY A 269 5.44 11.51 -7.60
C GLY A 269 5.04 10.27 -6.80
N THR A 270 4.19 9.44 -7.41
CA THR A 270 3.63 8.25 -6.76
C THR A 270 4.71 7.26 -6.35
N THR A 271 4.58 6.71 -5.14
CA THR A 271 5.54 5.76 -4.57
C THR A 271 4.90 4.40 -4.36
N TYR A 272 5.51 3.37 -4.93
CA TYR A 272 5.20 1.98 -4.62
C TYR A 272 6.15 1.46 -3.55
N VAL A 273 5.61 0.90 -2.47
CA VAL A 273 6.40 0.31 -1.38
C VAL A 273 6.05 -1.17 -1.25
N CYS A 274 7.00 -2.07 -1.47
CA CYS A 274 6.81 -3.51 -1.21
C CYS A 274 7.53 -3.94 0.07
N VAL A 275 6.81 -4.68 0.92
CA VAL A 275 7.38 -5.26 2.14
C VAL A 275 7.72 -6.72 1.89
N LEU A 276 9.02 -6.99 1.82
CA LEU A 276 9.60 -8.29 1.55
C LEU A 276 9.69 -9.11 2.84
N SER A 277 9.29 -10.37 2.78
CA SER A 277 9.50 -11.31 3.88
C SER A 277 10.96 -11.73 3.89
N GLN A 278 11.70 -11.34 4.93
CA GLN A 278 13.13 -11.59 5.03
C GLN A 278 13.47 -13.09 4.85
N GLY A 279 14.33 -13.39 3.89
CA GLY A 279 14.75 -14.76 3.56
C GLY A 279 13.69 -15.62 2.86
N GLN A 280 12.53 -15.06 2.48
CA GLN A 280 11.47 -15.77 1.75
C GLN A 280 11.08 -15.10 0.44
N SER A 281 11.06 -13.76 0.42
CA SER A 281 10.82 -12.97 -0.78
C SER A 281 12.14 -12.64 -1.47
N THR A 282 12.10 -12.42 -2.80
CA THR A 282 13.26 -11.95 -3.57
C THR A 282 12.95 -10.62 -4.25
N PHE A 283 14.00 -9.83 -4.45
CA PHE A 283 13.98 -8.58 -5.18
C PHE A 283 15.16 -8.61 -6.16
N GLU A 284 14.83 -8.73 -7.45
CA GLU A 284 15.80 -8.90 -8.54
C GLU A 284 15.68 -7.70 -9.50
N TYR A 285 16.77 -7.28 -10.13
CA TYR A 285 16.77 -6.11 -11.02
C TYR A 285 17.81 -6.23 -12.15
N GLU A 286 17.54 -5.59 -13.30
CA GLU A 286 18.39 -5.55 -14.50
C GLU A 286 18.38 -4.19 -15.24
#